data_AF-A0A6V7XV27-F1
#
_entry.id   AF-A0A6V7XV27-F1
#
_cell.length_a   1.000
_cell.length_b   1.000
_cell.length_c   1.000
_cell.angle_alpha   90.00
_cell.angle_beta   90.00
_cell.angle_gamma   90.00
#
_symmetry.space_group_name_H-M   'P 1'
#
loop_
_entity.id
_entity.type
_entity.pdbx_description
1 polymer ?
#
loop_
_entity_poly.entity_id
_entity_poly.type
_entity_poly.pdbx_seq_one_letter_code
_entity_poly.pdbx_strand_id
1 'polypeptide(L)'
;MPNPAPKEDTWAFNPIGSPFPDNPVKVLGQQNMYVALWYKNGKPVHGYAWNDGGVVQASFPYGKAELTGKVDLGGMIQVRWVLQYKGDHNSLGYWYEWIKYKDRFEKTDERQLVRCGDSMPILWVNRPGGTLLGYLNMKTEEAYFSQAGKAECVVGKPLSEMMIIIRNLKGGPPGCVCASCPKGPPPVLIMLNEWADIRMGDPWPGYRTVRAGDKTLNATAGDSAEQHVALWYVHGEPVMGRIWNNGGKVAAAFGWNGKAFTDNIGSIQVLVDLPEQVRGYDYLWRPWSDAAVYDKNSRVYYPVHVDHVKGNISPCLLTLPNGKEALGKADIRNERASAVVAGKDERFEGPAVHKFLVLCRKPKPGQKFDE
;
A
#
# COMPACT_ATOMS: atom_id res chain seq x y z
N MET A 1 -28.40 4.71 11.01
CA MET A 1 -29.30 3.84 10.21
C MET A 1 -28.62 2.48 10.06
N PRO A 2 -29.36 1.36 9.99
CA PRO A 2 -28.76 0.07 9.66
C PRO A 2 -28.16 0.11 8.24
N ASN A 3 -27.08 -0.63 8.02
CA ASN A 3 -26.50 -0.80 6.68
C ASN A 3 -27.52 -1.49 5.74
N PRO A 4 -27.44 -1.28 4.41
CA PRO A 4 -28.26 -2.05 3.49
C PRO A 4 -27.90 -3.53 3.55
N ALA A 5 -28.72 -4.38 2.91
CA ALA A 5 -28.41 -5.80 2.77
C ALA A 5 -27.01 -5.99 2.15
N PRO A 6 -26.14 -6.82 2.77
CA PRO A 6 -24.76 -6.95 2.32
C PRO A 6 -24.68 -7.63 0.96
N LYS A 7 -23.96 -7.00 0.04
CA LYS A 7 -23.59 -7.58 -1.25
C LYS A 7 -22.56 -8.69 -1.07
N GLU A 8 -22.35 -9.47 -2.13
CA GLU A 8 -21.28 -10.46 -2.19
C GLU A 8 -19.90 -9.80 -2.36
N ASP A 9 -18.86 -10.50 -1.94
CA ASP A 9 -17.48 -10.09 -2.15
C ASP A 9 -17.18 -9.96 -3.65
N THR A 10 -16.60 -8.83 -4.06
CA THR A 10 -16.23 -8.62 -5.46
C THR A 10 -14.79 -9.06 -5.69
N TRP A 11 -14.63 -10.10 -6.49
CA TRP A 11 -13.34 -10.57 -6.98
C TRP A 11 -13.14 -9.99 -8.39
N ALA A 12 -12.08 -9.22 -8.63
CA ALA A 12 -11.78 -8.63 -9.94
C ALA A 12 -10.94 -9.56 -10.79
N PHE A 13 -11.37 -9.85 -12.02
CA PHE A 13 -10.46 -10.50 -12.95
C PHE A 13 -9.29 -9.55 -13.26
N ASN A 14 -8.07 -10.04 -13.07
CA ASN A 14 -6.88 -9.27 -13.43
C ASN A 14 -5.79 -10.14 -14.07
N PRO A 15 -5.42 -9.89 -15.33
CA PRO A 15 -4.31 -10.57 -15.95
C PRO A 15 -2.99 -10.26 -15.25
N ILE A 16 -2.14 -11.28 -15.16
CA ILE A 16 -0.77 -11.16 -14.64
C ILE A 16 0.03 -10.26 -15.57
N GLY A 17 0.84 -9.36 -15.03
CA GLY A 17 1.57 -8.41 -15.85
C GLY A 17 0.70 -7.33 -16.48
N SER A 18 -0.53 -7.14 -15.98
CA SER A 18 -1.35 -5.94 -16.21
C SER A 18 -1.49 -5.13 -14.92
N PRO A 19 -1.79 -3.82 -14.98
CA PRO A 19 -2.07 -3.02 -13.80
C PRO A 19 -3.16 -3.61 -12.92
N PHE A 20 -3.18 -3.27 -11.64
CA PHE A 20 -4.21 -3.66 -10.69
C PHE A 20 -5.61 -3.14 -11.10
N PRO A 21 -6.68 -3.85 -10.67
CA PRO A 21 -8.04 -3.34 -10.80
C PRO A 21 -8.24 -2.15 -9.83
N ASP A 22 -9.40 -1.50 -9.92
CA ASP A 22 -9.74 -0.39 -9.02
C ASP A 22 -9.88 -0.86 -7.56
N ASN A 23 -9.43 -0.07 -6.59
CA ASN A 23 -9.62 -0.32 -5.15
C ASN A 23 -9.29 -1.77 -4.71
N PRO A 24 -8.08 -2.28 -5.02
CA PRO A 24 -7.66 -3.59 -4.56
C PRO A 24 -7.51 -3.60 -3.02
N VAL A 25 -7.91 -4.68 -2.36
CA VAL A 25 -7.82 -4.77 -0.90
C VAL A 25 -6.39 -5.13 -0.48
N LYS A 26 -5.72 -4.17 0.18
CA LYS A 26 -4.41 -4.36 0.81
C LYS A 26 -4.50 -5.27 2.03
N VAL A 27 -3.42 -6.00 2.25
CA VAL A 27 -3.19 -6.76 3.48
C VAL A 27 -2.85 -5.79 4.61
N LEU A 28 -3.42 -6.01 5.80
CA LEU A 28 -3.23 -5.13 6.96
C LEU A 28 -1.74 -4.88 7.24
N GLY A 29 -1.37 -3.60 7.32
CA GLY A 29 -0.01 -3.17 7.66
C GLY A 29 1.05 -3.45 6.59
N GLN A 30 0.67 -3.94 5.40
CA GLN A 30 1.60 -4.23 4.31
C GLN A 30 1.53 -3.15 3.23
N GLN A 31 2.68 -2.65 2.80
CA GLN A 31 2.76 -1.59 1.78
C GLN A 31 2.42 -2.09 0.37
N ASN A 32 2.81 -3.32 0.02
CA ASN A 32 2.73 -3.84 -1.34
C ASN A 32 2.24 -5.29 -1.41
N MET A 33 1.25 -5.63 -0.58
CA MET A 33 0.65 -6.96 -0.56
C MET A 33 -0.87 -6.85 -0.60
N TYR A 34 -1.50 -7.59 -1.51
CA TYR A 34 -2.95 -7.55 -1.77
C TYR A 34 -3.55 -8.95 -1.71
N VAL A 35 -4.82 -9.05 -1.31
CA VAL A 35 -5.53 -10.32 -1.24
C VAL A 35 -5.85 -10.83 -2.64
N ALA A 36 -5.38 -12.03 -2.97
CA ALA A 36 -5.57 -12.65 -4.26
C ALA A 36 -6.22 -14.04 -4.16
N LEU A 37 -6.91 -14.43 -5.23
CA LEU A 37 -7.61 -15.69 -5.38
C LEU A 37 -7.28 -16.30 -6.74
N TRP A 38 -7.08 -17.62 -6.73
CA TRP A 38 -6.81 -18.43 -7.91
C TRP A 38 -7.64 -19.70 -7.87
N TYR A 39 -7.96 -20.25 -9.04
CA TYR A 39 -8.67 -21.51 -9.17
C TYR A 39 -7.80 -22.54 -9.89
N LYS A 40 -7.67 -23.71 -9.28
CA LYS A 40 -7.07 -24.89 -9.93
C LYS A 40 -8.05 -26.03 -9.91
N ASN A 41 -8.43 -26.52 -11.10
CA ASN A 41 -9.38 -27.62 -11.27
C ASN A 41 -10.70 -27.37 -10.49
N GLY A 42 -11.22 -26.14 -10.57
CA GLY A 42 -12.44 -25.73 -9.85
C GLY A 42 -12.28 -25.47 -8.35
N LYS A 43 -11.08 -25.69 -7.77
CA LYS A 43 -10.83 -25.43 -6.34
C LYS A 43 -10.24 -24.04 -6.11
N PRO A 44 -10.85 -23.21 -5.25
CA PRO A 44 -10.32 -21.90 -4.89
C PRO A 44 -9.12 -22.03 -3.96
N VAL A 45 -8.10 -21.21 -4.21
CA VAL A 45 -6.87 -21.10 -3.43
C VAL A 45 -6.56 -19.62 -3.28
N HIS A 46 -6.58 -19.11 -2.05
CA HIS A 46 -6.12 -17.75 -1.77
C HIS A 46 -4.59 -17.69 -1.71
N GLY A 47 -4.07 -16.52 -2.01
CA GLY A 47 -2.65 -16.18 -1.94
C GLY A 47 -2.53 -14.67 -1.92
N TYR A 48 -1.41 -14.15 -2.42
CA TYR A 48 -1.17 -12.71 -2.44
C TYR A 48 -0.67 -12.23 -3.77
N ALA A 49 -1.04 -10.98 -4.08
CA ALA A 49 -0.52 -10.22 -5.20
C ALA A 49 0.36 -9.06 -4.70
N TRP A 50 1.26 -8.58 -5.56
CA TRP A 50 2.07 -7.39 -5.31
C TRP A 50 2.33 -6.62 -6.61
N ASN A 51 2.68 -5.34 -6.47
CA ASN A 51 3.06 -4.48 -7.58
C ASN A 51 4.56 -4.64 -7.86
N ASP A 52 4.89 -4.95 -9.11
CA ASP A 52 6.24 -4.85 -9.62
C ASP A 52 6.21 -4.26 -11.03
N GLY A 53 6.89 -3.14 -11.26
CA GLY A 53 6.86 -2.41 -12.52
C GLY A 53 5.47 -1.87 -12.88
N GLY A 54 4.59 -1.65 -11.91
CA GLY A 54 3.23 -1.15 -12.15
C GLY A 54 2.21 -2.22 -12.52
N VAL A 55 2.60 -3.48 -12.46
CA VAL A 55 1.76 -4.59 -12.88
C VAL A 55 1.66 -5.66 -11.80
N VAL A 56 0.59 -6.44 -11.88
CA VAL A 56 0.30 -7.51 -10.92
C VAL A 56 1.28 -8.66 -11.08
N GLN A 57 1.98 -8.96 -10.00
CA GLN A 57 2.59 -10.25 -9.70
C GLN A 57 1.76 -10.95 -8.62
N ALA A 58 1.89 -12.28 -8.49
CA ALA A 58 1.21 -13.01 -7.41
C ALA A 58 1.89 -14.36 -7.15
N SER A 59 1.62 -14.89 -5.96
CA SER A 59 2.14 -16.15 -5.44
C SER A 59 1.00 -16.92 -4.78
N PHE A 60 0.92 -18.22 -5.09
CA PHE A 60 -0.05 -19.13 -4.52
C PHE A 60 0.63 -20.43 -4.06
N PRO A 61 0.28 -20.96 -2.88
CA PRO A 61 0.74 -22.28 -2.45
C PRO A 61 -0.10 -23.37 -3.12
N TYR A 62 0.56 -24.35 -3.74
CA TYR A 62 -0.10 -25.53 -4.31
C TYR A 62 0.71 -26.79 -4.01
N GLY A 63 0.17 -27.65 -3.15
CA GLY A 63 0.92 -28.77 -2.60
C GLY A 63 2.10 -28.26 -1.76
N LYS A 64 3.33 -28.66 -2.12
CA LYS A 64 4.56 -28.21 -1.46
C LYS A 64 5.31 -27.12 -2.24
N ALA A 65 4.76 -26.69 -3.37
CA ALA A 65 5.39 -25.73 -4.27
C ALA A 65 4.73 -24.35 -4.14
N GLU A 66 5.53 -23.32 -4.33
CA GLU A 66 5.04 -21.99 -4.68
C GLU A 66 4.84 -21.92 -6.19
N LEU A 67 3.66 -21.48 -6.61
CA LEU A 67 3.39 -21.15 -8.01
C LEU A 67 3.45 -19.64 -8.18
N THR A 68 4.34 -19.19 -9.07
CA THR A 68 4.47 -17.77 -9.47
C THR A 68 4.46 -17.64 -10.98
N GLY A 69 4.30 -16.41 -11.48
CA GLY A 69 4.41 -16.14 -12.92
C GLY A 69 3.28 -16.69 -13.78
N LYS A 70 3.37 -16.45 -15.09
CA LYS A 70 2.32 -16.78 -16.08
C LYS A 70 2.27 -18.25 -16.45
N VAL A 71 3.40 -18.95 -16.44
CA VAL A 71 3.52 -20.33 -16.94
C VAL A 71 2.98 -21.33 -15.93
N ASP A 72 3.42 -21.25 -14.67
CA ASP A 72 2.97 -22.15 -13.59
C ASP A 72 1.50 -21.95 -13.24
N LEU A 73 1.04 -20.72 -13.40
CA LEU A 73 -0.36 -20.32 -13.26
C LEU A 73 -1.05 -20.35 -14.65
N GLY A 74 -0.71 -21.35 -15.46
CA GLY A 74 -1.44 -21.79 -16.65
C GLY A 74 -1.43 -20.82 -17.80
N GLY A 75 -0.30 -20.75 -18.53
CA GLY A 75 0.01 -19.85 -19.66
C GLY A 75 -1.00 -19.70 -20.81
N MET A 76 -2.15 -20.35 -20.74
CA MET A 76 -3.37 -20.04 -21.48
C MET A 76 -4.55 -20.15 -20.51
N ILE A 77 -5.09 -18.99 -20.09
CA ILE A 77 -6.28 -18.85 -19.24
C ILE A 77 -6.11 -19.34 -17.77
N GLN A 78 -5.49 -18.52 -16.90
CA GLN A 78 -5.89 -18.51 -15.49
C GLN A 78 -6.12 -17.09 -15.01
N VAL A 79 -7.40 -16.77 -15.01
CA VAL A 79 -8.06 -15.68 -14.31
C VAL A 79 -7.59 -15.66 -12.86
N ARG A 80 -6.72 -14.71 -12.51
CA ARG A 80 -6.46 -14.36 -11.11
C ARG A 80 -7.48 -13.33 -10.70
N TRP A 81 -7.92 -13.44 -9.46
CA TRP A 81 -8.82 -12.47 -8.90
C TRP A 81 -8.14 -11.70 -7.77
N VAL A 82 -8.25 -10.37 -7.80
CA VAL A 82 -7.85 -9.52 -6.68
C VAL A 82 -9.11 -9.08 -5.97
N LEU A 83 -9.14 -9.16 -4.64
CA LEU A 83 -10.29 -8.71 -3.86
C LEU A 83 -10.47 -7.19 -4.05
N GLN A 84 -11.69 -6.75 -4.34
CA GLN A 84 -12.03 -5.34 -4.51
C GLN A 84 -12.95 -4.85 -3.41
N TYR A 85 -12.73 -3.61 -3.00
CA TYR A 85 -13.66 -2.86 -2.16
C TYR A 85 -13.97 -1.50 -2.80
N LYS A 86 -14.86 -1.52 -3.81
CA LYS A 86 -15.28 -0.31 -4.54
C LYS A 86 -16.61 0.20 -4.01
N GLY A 87 -16.55 1.21 -3.15
CA GLY A 87 -17.69 1.81 -2.49
C GLY A 87 -17.43 1.99 -1.00
N ASP A 88 -18.49 1.90 -0.21
CA ASP A 88 -18.47 2.03 1.24
C ASP A 88 -19.53 1.13 1.90
N HIS A 89 -19.57 1.10 3.23
CA HIS A 89 -20.56 0.28 3.94
C HIS A 89 -22.01 0.72 3.66
N ASN A 90 -22.24 1.97 3.25
CA ASN A 90 -23.58 2.46 2.90
C ASN A 90 -24.07 1.95 1.54
N SER A 91 -23.16 1.61 0.63
CA SER A 91 -23.47 1.13 -0.73
C SER A 91 -23.29 -0.37 -0.91
N LEU A 92 -22.43 -1.00 -0.10
CA LEU A 92 -22.13 -2.43 -0.13
C LEU A 92 -22.81 -3.22 0.99
N GLY A 93 -23.20 -2.57 2.09
CA GLY A 93 -23.79 -3.21 3.27
C GLY A 93 -22.77 -3.86 4.20
N TYR A 94 -21.47 -3.74 3.90
CA TYR A 94 -20.39 -4.26 4.71
C TYR A 94 -19.09 -3.45 4.52
N TRP A 95 -18.14 -3.64 5.44
CA TRP A 95 -16.75 -3.22 5.28
C TRP A 95 -15.81 -4.34 5.74
N TYR A 96 -14.56 -4.33 5.25
CA TYR A 96 -13.58 -5.36 5.61
C TYR A 96 -12.83 -5.01 6.90
N GLU A 97 -12.86 -5.94 7.85
CA GLU A 97 -12.14 -5.86 9.11
C GLU A 97 -11.16 -7.04 9.20
N TRP A 98 -9.93 -6.78 9.66
CA TRP A 98 -8.98 -7.84 9.98
C TRP A 98 -9.07 -8.16 11.47
N ILE A 99 -9.35 -9.42 11.81
CA ILE A 99 -9.45 -9.90 13.21
C ILE A 99 -8.55 -11.11 13.43
N LYS A 100 -8.23 -11.44 14.68
CA LYS A 100 -7.50 -12.68 14.97
C LYS A 100 -8.39 -13.88 14.67
N TYR A 101 -7.77 -14.96 14.16
CA TYR A 101 -8.49 -16.19 13.79
C TYR A 101 -9.25 -16.79 14.97
N LYS A 102 -8.73 -16.68 16.20
CA LYS A 102 -9.43 -17.19 17.40
C LYS A 102 -10.74 -16.45 17.69
N ASP A 103 -10.87 -15.19 17.27
CA ASP A 103 -12.04 -14.34 17.52
C ASP A 103 -13.14 -14.57 16.47
N ARG A 104 -12.95 -15.51 15.53
CA ARG A 104 -13.86 -15.78 14.40
C ARG A 104 -15.28 -16.21 14.79
N PHE A 105 -15.46 -16.68 16.03
CA PHE A 105 -16.75 -17.10 16.57
C PHE A 105 -17.45 -15.97 17.34
N GLU A 106 -16.81 -14.81 17.50
CA GLU A 106 -17.41 -13.66 18.17
C GLU A 106 -18.26 -12.84 17.19
N LYS A 107 -19.45 -12.41 17.64
CA LYS A 107 -20.37 -11.55 16.89
C LYS A 107 -20.74 -12.10 15.50
N THR A 108 -20.99 -13.41 15.41
CA THR A 108 -21.37 -14.10 14.16
C THR A 108 -22.66 -13.54 13.53
N ASP A 109 -23.52 -12.90 14.33
CA ASP A 109 -24.74 -12.23 13.83
C ASP A 109 -24.44 -10.89 13.14
N GLU A 110 -23.22 -10.37 13.29
CA GLU A 110 -22.78 -9.07 12.76
C GLU A 110 -21.59 -9.19 11.81
N ARG A 111 -20.95 -10.36 11.76
CA ARG A 111 -19.71 -10.62 11.03
C ARG A 111 -19.82 -11.87 10.19
N GLN A 112 -19.31 -11.79 8.96
CA GLN A 112 -19.29 -12.92 8.03
C GLN A 112 -17.87 -13.18 7.53
N LEU A 113 -17.44 -14.44 7.53
CA LEU A 113 -16.12 -14.82 7.02
C LEU A 113 -16.03 -14.54 5.53
N VAL A 114 -14.92 -13.92 5.09
CA VAL A 114 -14.59 -13.82 3.67
C VAL A 114 -13.98 -15.14 3.24
N ARG A 115 -14.63 -15.83 2.30
CA ARG A 115 -14.16 -17.14 1.82
C ARG A 115 -14.66 -17.42 0.42
N CYS A 116 -13.95 -18.32 -0.25
CA CYS A 116 -14.38 -18.93 -1.50
C CYS A 116 -14.33 -20.45 -1.32
N GLY A 117 -15.48 -21.12 -1.37
CA GLY A 117 -15.56 -22.55 -1.02
C GLY A 117 -15.00 -22.82 0.39
N ASP A 118 -14.01 -23.71 0.46
CA ASP A 118 -13.31 -24.07 1.70
C ASP A 118 -12.04 -23.26 1.95
N SER A 119 -11.72 -22.28 1.10
CA SER A 119 -10.51 -21.46 1.21
C SER A 119 -10.83 -20.10 1.81
N MET A 120 -10.06 -19.68 2.81
CA MET A 120 -10.17 -18.36 3.46
C MET A 120 -8.79 -17.68 3.52
N PRO A 121 -8.66 -16.38 3.23
CA PRO A 121 -7.41 -15.65 3.42
C PRO A 121 -6.97 -15.67 4.90
N ILE A 122 -5.70 -15.96 5.15
CA ILE A 122 -5.11 -15.93 6.50
C ILE A 122 -3.73 -15.29 6.45
N LEU A 123 -3.47 -14.39 7.38
CA LEU A 123 -2.28 -13.55 7.45
C LEU A 123 -1.44 -13.91 8.66
N TRP A 124 -0.21 -14.37 8.42
CA TRP A 124 0.76 -14.62 9.46
C TRP A 124 1.53 -13.34 9.78
N VAL A 125 0.93 -12.49 10.62
CA VAL A 125 1.47 -11.15 10.96
C VAL A 125 2.86 -11.24 11.58
N ASN A 126 3.02 -12.10 12.59
CA ASN A 126 4.26 -12.21 13.39
C ASN A 126 5.21 -13.31 12.86
N ARG A 127 5.25 -13.54 11.55
CA ARG A 127 6.11 -14.56 10.95
C ARG A 127 7.58 -14.14 11.04
N PRO A 128 8.49 -15.01 11.53
CA PRO A 128 9.93 -14.78 11.41
C PRO A 128 10.33 -14.62 9.94
N GLY A 129 10.97 -13.50 9.59
CA GLY A 129 11.34 -13.18 8.21
C GLY A 129 10.31 -12.33 7.44
N GLY A 130 9.26 -11.87 8.11
CA GLY A 130 8.31 -10.92 7.56
C GLY A 130 6.91 -11.51 7.36
N THR A 131 5.91 -10.65 7.51
CA THR A 131 4.49 -10.96 7.36
C THR A 131 4.19 -11.59 6.01
N LEU A 132 3.34 -12.63 5.99
CA LEU A 132 2.98 -13.35 4.78
C LEU A 132 1.49 -13.71 4.77
N LEU A 133 0.83 -13.45 3.64
CA LEU A 133 -0.55 -13.86 3.40
C LEU A 133 -0.58 -15.22 2.70
N GLY A 134 -1.50 -16.08 3.12
CA GLY A 134 -1.77 -17.38 2.52
C GLY A 134 -3.25 -17.71 2.58
N TYR A 135 -3.58 -19.00 2.62
CA TYR A 135 -4.96 -19.44 2.80
C TYR A 135 -5.07 -20.53 3.86
N LEU A 136 -6.20 -20.53 4.57
CA LEU A 136 -6.64 -21.61 5.44
C LEU A 136 -7.63 -22.50 4.68
N ASN A 137 -7.40 -23.81 4.70
CA ASN A 137 -8.40 -24.79 4.33
C ASN A 137 -9.33 -25.05 5.51
N MET A 138 -10.58 -24.60 5.42
CA MET A 138 -11.57 -24.69 6.49
C MET A 138 -11.98 -26.14 6.83
N LYS A 139 -11.71 -27.12 5.96
CA LYS A 139 -12.01 -28.54 6.23
C LYS A 139 -10.92 -29.23 7.04
N THR A 140 -9.66 -28.94 6.73
CA THR A 140 -8.51 -29.57 7.40
C THR A 140 -7.92 -28.72 8.52
N GLU A 141 -8.32 -27.44 8.61
CA GLU A 141 -7.72 -26.43 9.49
C GLU A 141 -6.20 -26.28 9.29
N GLU A 142 -5.76 -26.41 8.04
CA GLU A 142 -4.37 -26.25 7.62
C GLU A 142 -4.20 -24.93 6.86
N ALA A 143 -3.26 -24.10 7.32
CA ALA A 143 -2.91 -22.84 6.65
C ALA A 143 -1.66 -23.03 5.80
N TYR A 144 -1.72 -22.60 4.55
CA TYR A 144 -0.65 -22.72 3.57
C TYR A 144 -0.15 -21.35 3.14
N PHE A 145 1.17 -21.18 3.12
CA PHE A 145 1.84 -19.92 2.76
C PHE A 145 2.94 -20.18 1.72
N SER A 146 3.03 -19.36 0.67
CA SER A 146 4.01 -19.53 -0.40
C SER A 146 5.08 -18.43 -0.39
N GLN A 147 6.35 -18.84 -0.38
CA GLN A 147 7.49 -17.93 -0.51
C GLN A 147 8.74 -18.71 -0.96
N ALA A 148 9.54 -18.11 -1.84
CA ALA A 148 10.86 -18.59 -2.25
C ALA A 148 10.86 -20.05 -2.78
N GLY A 149 9.91 -20.36 -3.67
CA GLY A 149 9.74 -21.65 -4.34
C GLY A 149 9.05 -22.72 -3.50
N LYS A 150 8.69 -22.43 -2.25
CA LYS A 150 8.15 -23.41 -1.29
C LYS A 150 6.80 -23.00 -0.75
N ALA A 151 5.99 -24.01 -0.40
CA ALA A 151 4.80 -23.82 0.41
C ALA A 151 5.04 -24.37 1.84
N GLU A 152 4.79 -23.53 2.83
CA GLU A 152 4.83 -23.85 4.26
C GLU A 152 3.41 -24.13 4.75
N CYS A 153 3.25 -25.18 5.57
CA CYS A 153 1.97 -25.55 6.18
C CYS A 153 2.04 -25.33 7.69
N VAL A 154 1.04 -24.65 8.24
CA VAL A 154 0.90 -24.37 9.68
C VAL A 154 -0.45 -24.87 10.15
N VAL A 155 -0.47 -25.56 11.30
CA VAL A 155 -1.68 -26.18 11.86
C VAL A 155 -1.81 -25.89 13.35
N GLY A 156 -3.04 -25.95 13.87
CA GLY A 156 -3.31 -25.92 15.31
C GLY A 156 -3.11 -24.56 15.98
N LYS A 157 -2.57 -24.56 17.20
CA LYS A 157 -2.48 -23.36 18.08
C LYS A 157 -1.89 -22.10 17.44
N PRO A 158 -0.81 -22.16 16.62
CA PRO A 158 -0.24 -20.97 15.99
C PRO A 158 -1.22 -20.16 15.13
N LEU A 159 -2.27 -20.81 14.60
CA LEU A 159 -3.28 -20.14 13.78
C LEU A 159 -4.07 -19.09 14.57
N SER A 160 -4.22 -19.27 15.89
CA SER A 160 -5.04 -18.41 16.76
C SER A 160 -4.67 -16.93 16.73
N GLU A 161 -3.38 -16.63 16.57
CA GLU A 161 -2.84 -15.26 16.54
C GLU A 161 -2.63 -14.73 15.11
N MET A 162 -2.91 -15.55 14.09
CA MET A 162 -2.96 -15.08 12.71
C MET A 162 -4.22 -14.26 12.47
N MET A 163 -4.18 -13.36 11.48
CA MET A 163 -5.32 -12.49 11.17
C MET A 163 -6.10 -13.05 9.98
N ILE A 164 -7.41 -12.92 10.01
CA ILE A 164 -8.32 -13.23 8.89
C ILE A 164 -9.11 -11.98 8.53
N ILE A 165 -9.59 -11.93 7.30
CA ILE A 165 -10.47 -10.87 6.82
C ILE A 165 -11.93 -11.30 6.98
N ILE A 166 -12.74 -10.41 7.56
CA ILE A 166 -14.17 -10.59 7.77
C ILE A 166 -14.94 -9.43 7.16
N ARG A 167 -16.18 -9.69 6.77
CA ARG A 167 -17.17 -8.65 6.47
C ARG A 167 -17.85 -8.25 7.76
N ASN A 168 -17.69 -6.99 8.16
CA ASN A 168 -18.46 -6.41 9.24
C ASN A 168 -19.71 -5.75 8.67
N LEU A 169 -20.89 -6.22 9.11
CA LEU A 169 -22.18 -5.83 8.56
C LEU A 169 -22.83 -4.66 9.30
N LYS A 170 -22.28 -4.24 10.44
CA LYS A 170 -22.85 -3.18 11.27
C LYS A 170 -21.94 -1.97 11.36
N GLY A 171 -22.56 -0.79 11.25
CA GLY A 171 -21.86 0.48 11.30
C GLY A 171 -20.86 0.65 10.14
N GLY A 172 -19.89 1.53 10.34
CA GLY A 172 -18.81 1.79 9.38
C GLY A 172 -17.44 1.50 9.99
N PRO A 173 -16.39 1.52 9.16
CA PRO A 173 -15.02 1.36 9.64
C PRO A 173 -14.65 2.48 10.63
N PRO A 174 -13.71 2.22 11.56
CA PRO A 174 -13.17 3.26 12.44
C PRO A 174 -12.68 4.47 11.63
N GLY A 175 -13.11 5.67 12.02
CA GLY A 175 -12.74 6.91 11.33
C GLY A 175 -13.55 7.21 10.06
N CYS A 176 -14.61 6.45 9.76
CA CYS A 176 -15.50 6.79 8.66
C CYS A 176 -16.18 8.15 8.88
N VAL A 177 -16.07 9.05 7.89
CA VAL A 177 -16.63 10.41 7.92
C VAL A 177 -17.95 10.54 7.14
N CYS A 178 -18.60 9.42 6.81
CA CYS A 178 -19.88 9.46 6.10
C CYS A 178 -21.00 10.02 7.00
N ALA A 179 -22.09 10.47 6.37
CA ALA A 179 -23.22 11.03 7.10
C ALA A 179 -23.92 10.04 8.05
N SER A 180 -23.81 8.74 7.77
CA SER A 180 -24.44 7.67 8.55
C SER A 180 -23.67 7.27 9.83
N CYS A 181 -22.38 7.59 9.89
CA CYS A 181 -21.53 7.22 11.01
C CYS A 181 -21.56 8.28 12.13
N PRO A 182 -21.31 7.88 13.40
CA PRO A 182 -21.23 8.82 14.50
C PRO A 182 -20.18 9.90 14.23
N LYS A 183 -20.57 11.17 14.37
CA LYS A 183 -19.65 12.30 14.28
C LYS A 183 -18.89 12.42 15.58
N GLY A 184 -17.60 12.11 15.55
CA GLY A 184 -16.68 12.25 16.68
C GLY A 184 -15.30 11.75 16.30
N PRO A 185 -14.25 12.18 17.01
CA PRO A 185 -12.92 11.61 16.81
C PRO A 185 -13.01 10.09 17.05
N PRO A 186 -12.38 9.27 16.18
CA PRO A 186 -12.37 7.83 16.40
C PRO A 186 -11.68 7.54 17.74
N PRO A 187 -12.05 6.43 18.43
CA PRO A 187 -11.42 6.06 19.70
C PRO A 187 -9.90 5.89 19.60
N VAL A 188 -9.42 5.55 18.40
CA VAL A 188 -8.01 5.39 18.06
C VAL A 188 -7.75 6.20 16.78
N LEU A 189 -6.74 7.07 16.84
CA LEU A 189 -6.29 7.84 15.68
C LEU A 189 -5.41 6.97 14.79
N ILE A 190 -5.46 7.21 13.48
CA ILE A 190 -4.66 6.47 12.50
C ILE A 190 -3.20 6.93 12.60
N MET A 191 -2.30 5.98 12.85
CA MET A 191 -0.85 6.21 12.96
C MET A 191 -0.04 5.71 11.73
N LEU A 192 -0.69 5.00 10.81
CA LEU A 192 -0.09 4.53 9.57
C LEU A 192 -0.22 5.58 8.45
N ASN A 193 0.75 5.59 7.54
CA ASN A 193 0.64 6.38 6.31
C ASN A 193 -0.43 5.77 5.42
N GLU A 194 -1.36 6.59 4.94
CA GLU A 194 -2.44 6.14 4.06
C GLU A 194 -2.00 6.23 2.59
N TRP A 195 -2.10 5.11 1.87
CA TRP A 195 -1.66 4.99 0.48
C TRP A 195 -2.80 4.47 -0.39
N ALA A 196 -3.36 5.34 -1.23
CA ALA A 196 -4.42 4.99 -2.16
C ALA A 196 -3.85 4.44 -3.47
N ASP A 197 -4.43 3.35 -3.96
CA ASP A 197 -4.03 2.74 -5.23
C ASP A 197 -4.74 3.39 -6.42
N ILE A 198 -3.96 3.77 -7.43
CA ILE A 198 -4.45 4.39 -8.66
C ILE A 198 -3.56 3.95 -9.83
N ARG A 199 -4.02 4.12 -11.07
CA ARG A 199 -3.19 3.92 -12.25
C ARG A 199 -2.87 5.25 -12.91
N MET A 200 -1.71 5.31 -13.55
CA MET A 200 -1.44 6.40 -14.48
C MET A 200 -2.52 6.44 -15.57
N GLY A 201 -3.07 7.62 -15.83
CA GLY A 201 -4.16 7.83 -16.78
C GLY A 201 -5.57 7.73 -16.19
N ASP A 202 -5.74 7.26 -14.95
CA ASP A 202 -7.02 7.34 -14.24
C ASP A 202 -7.40 8.82 -14.00
N PRO A 203 -8.69 9.14 -13.77
CA PRO A 203 -9.12 10.47 -13.36
C PRO A 203 -8.37 10.95 -12.11
N TRP A 204 -8.07 12.25 -12.04
CA TRP A 204 -7.42 12.84 -10.88
C TRP A 204 -8.24 12.57 -9.61
N PRO A 205 -7.62 12.12 -8.50
CA PRO A 205 -8.36 11.74 -7.31
C PRO A 205 -9.07 12.93 -6.64
N GLY A 206 -10.26 12.65 -6.10
CA GLY A 206 -11.04 13.63 -5.32
C GLY A 206 -10.63 13.74 -3.85
N TYR A 207 -9.78 12.84 -3.35
CA TYR A 207 -9.23 12.89 -1.99
C TYR A 207 -7.99 13.79 -1.93
N ARG A 208 -7.66 14.27 -0.72
CA ARG A 208 -6.48 15.11 -0.51
C ARG A 208 -5.20 14.28 -0.63
N THR A 209 -4.24 14.81 -1.39
CA THR A 209 -2.94 14.20 -1.64
C THR A 209 -1.83 15.06 -1.05
N VAL A 210 -0.72 14.46 -0.62
CA VAL A 210 0.41 15.22 -0.04
C VAL A 210 1.19 15.94 -1.14
N ARG A 211 1.17 17.28 -1.10
CA ARG A 211 1.82 18.16 -2.07
C ARG A 211 3.27 18.43 -1.70
N ALA A 212 4.13 18.54 -2.71
CA ALA A 212 5.55 18.83 -2.54
C ALA A 212 5.79 20.22 -1.92
N GLY A 213 6.50 20.27 -0.80
CA GLY A 213 6.87 21.51 -0.10
C GLY A 213 5.69 22.36 0.38
N ASP A 214 4.46 21.83 0.37
CA ASP A 214 3.20 22.54 0.64
C ASP A 214 3.04 23.84 -0.19
N LYS A 215 3.63 23.88 -1.39
CA LYS A 215 3.70 25.08 -2.24
C LYS A 215 3.69 24.77 -3.73
N THR A 216 3.53 25.81 -4.55
CA THR A 216 3.79 25.73 -5.99
C THR A 216 5.29 25.74 -6.19
N LEU A 217 5.82 24.72 -6.87
CA LEU A 217 7.26 24.56 -7.04
C LEU A 217 7.80 25.47 -8.13
N ASN A 218 9.06 25.89 -7.99
CA ASN A 218 9.83 26.44 -9.11
C ASN A 218 10.30 25.30 -10.04
N ALA A 219 9.37 24.67 -10.75
CA ALA A 219 9.65 23.48 -11.56
C ALA A 219 10.50 23.78 -12.82
N THR A 220 11.14 22.74 -13.33
CA THR A 220 11.81 22.71 -14.63
C THR A 220 10.82 22.89 -15.78
N ALA A 221 11.30 23.42 -16.92
CA ALA A 221 10.45 23.64 -18.08
C ALA A 221 9.87 22.30 -18.58
N GLY A 222 8.56 22.24 -18.76
CA GLY A 222 7.84 21.03 -19.16
C GLY A 222 7.33 20.16 -17.99
N ASP A 223 7.82 20.38 -16.76
CA ASP A 223 7.29 19.71 -15.57
C ASP A 223 6.17 20.53 -14.92
N SER A 224 5.20 19.85 -14.31
CA SER A 224 4.18 20.51 -13.49
C SER A 224 4.81 21.12 -12.24
N ALA A 225 4.41 22.35 -11.90
CA ALA A 225 4.74 23.00 -10.63
C ALA A 225 3.95 22.41 -9.45
N GLU A 226 2.87 21.68 -9.73
CA GLU A 226 1.99 21.03 -8.76
C GLU A 226 2.29 19.53 -8.72
N GLN A 227 3.19 19.14 -7.81
CA GLN A 227 3.69 17.76 -7.69
C GLN A 227 3.23 17.15 -6.37
N HIS A 228 2.81 15.89 -6.39
CA HIS A 228 2.34 15.16 -5.22
C HIS A 228 3.07 13.83 -5.05
N VAL A 229 3.18 13.38 -3.80
CA VAL A 229 3.93 12.18 -3.44
C VAL A 229 3.25 10.91 -3.94
N ALA A 230 4.02 10.12 -4.67
CA ALA A 230 3.62 8.80 -5.12
C ALA A 230 4.73 7.76 -4.93
N LEU A 231 4.33 6.51 -4.88
CA LEU A 231 5.16 5.34 -4.71
C LEU A 231 4.90 4.35 -5.86
N TRP A 232 5.98 3.83 -6.41
CA TRP A 232 6.00 2.78 -7.41
C TRP A 232 6.98 1.67 -6.99
N TYR A 233 7.01 0.57 -7.73
CA TYR A 233 7.90 -0.55 -7.45
C TYR A 233 8.60 -0.99 -8.73
N VAL A 234 9.89 -1.27 -8.66
CA VAL A 234 10.68 -1.84 -9.77
C VAL A 234 11.63 -2.90 -9.24
N HIS A 235 11.49 -4.13 -9.73
CA HIS A 235 12.22 -5.31 -9.24
C HIS A 235 12.16 -5.46 -7.71
N GLY A 236 10.98 -5.21 -7.14
CA GLY A 236 10.73 -5.26 -5.70
C GLY A 236 11.24 -4.05 -4.90
N GLU A 237 11.95 -3.11 -5.51
CA GLU A 237 12.43 -1.90 -4.83
C GLU A 237 11.35 -0.82 -4.80
N PRO A 238 11.09 -0.18 -3.64
CA PRO A 238 10.19 0.97 -3.57
C PRO A 238 10.85 2.19 -4.22
N VAL A 239 10.11 2.88 -5.08
CA VAL A 239 10.56 4.08 -5.79
C VAL A 239 9.59 5.21 -5.51
N MET A 240 9.98 6.15 -4.65
CA MET A 240 9.24 7.39 -4.48
C MET A 240 9.42 8.27 -5.72
N GLY A 241 8.37 8.98 -6.09
CA GLY A 241 8.36 9.88 -7.23
C GLY A 241 7.23 10.89 -7.11
N ARG A 242 6.77 11.36 -8.26
CA ARG A 242 5.77 12.43 -8.32
C ARG A 242 4.62 12.08 -9.25
N ILE A 243 3.45 12.62 -8.92
CA ILE A 243 2.31 12.71 -9.82
C ILE A 243 1.82 14.16 -9.95
N TRP A 244 1.11 14.44 -11.04
CA TRP A 244 0.45 15.72 -11.27
C TRP A 244 -0.82 15.55 -12.10
N ASN A 245 -1.71 16.54 -12.02
CA ASN A 245 -2.92 16.58 -12.82
C ASN A 245 -2.58 17.05 -14.23
N ASN A 246 -2.78 16.18 -15.22
CA ASN A 246 -2.63 16.50 -16.63
C ASN A 246 -3.98 16.36 -17.32
N GLY A 247 -4.69 17.46 -17.50
CA GLY A 247 -5.99 17.47 -18.19
C GLY A 247 -7.07 16.64 -17.49
N GLY A 248 -7.08 16.60 -16.16
CA GLY A 248 -8.03 15.83 -15.36
C GLY A 248 -7.62 14.37 -15.13
N LYS A 249 -6.43 13.95 -15.62
CA LYS A 249 -5.90 12.60 -15.45
C LYS A 249 -4.58 12.60 -14.68
N VAL A 250 -4.28 11.48 -14.04
CA VAL A 250 -3.01 11.27 -13.33
C VAL A 250 -1.88 11.05 -14.32
N ALA A 251 -0.91 11.94 -14.33
CA ALA A 251 0.41 11.73 -14.94
C ALA A 251 1.45 11.50 -13.83
N ALA A 252 2.52 10.77 -14.14
CA ALA A 252 3.49 10.34 -13.14
C ALA A 252 4.93 10.32 -13.68
N ALA A 253 5.91 10.48 -12.79
CA ALA A 253 7.33 10.35 -13.12
C ALA A 253 8.11 9.72 -11.96
N PHE A 254 8.88 8.67 -12.29
CA PHE A 254 9.73 7.95 -11.35
C PHE A 254 11.15 7.80 -11.90
N GLY A 255 12.14 8.02 -11.05
CA GLY A 255 13.55 7.85 -11.39
C GLY A 255 14.09 6.60 -10.73
N TRP A 256 14.65 5.67 -11.51
CA TRP A 256 15.28 4.48 -10.97
C TRP A 256 16.49 4.05 -11.81
N ASN A 257 17.61 3.84 -11.13
CA ASN A 257 18.88 3.40 -11.70
C ASN A 257 19.33 4.24 -12.93
N GLY A 258 19.22 5.57 -12.83
CA GLY A 258 19.64 6.49 -13.89
C GLY A 258 18.63 6.65 -15.03
N LYS A 259 17.52 5.91 -15.01
CA LYS A 259 16.45 5.97 -16.01
C LYS A 259 15.23 6.70 -15.47
N ALA A 260 14.66 7.55 -16.32
CA ALA A 260 13.35 8.14 -16.07
C ALA A 260 12.24 7.26 -16.64
N PHE A 261 11.19 7.06 -15.86
CA PHE A 261 9.96 6.38 -16.23
C PHE A 261 8.84 7.40 -16.16
N THR A 262 8.26 7.73 -17.31
CA THR A 262 7.17 8.72 -17.47
C THR A 262 5.97 8.17 -18.24
N ASP A 263 6.16 7.03 -18.92
CA ASP A 263 5.15 6.33 -19.69
C ASP A 263 5.00 4.89 -19.19
N ASN A 264 3.84 4.28 -19.44
CA ASN A 264 3.54 2.88 -19.11
C ASN A 264 3.82 2.48 -17.64
N ILE A 265 3.68 3.43 -16.71
CA ILE A 265 3.94 3.23 -15.28
C ILE A 265 2.93 2.29 -14.63
N GLY A 266 1.71 2.16 -15.18
CA GLY A 266 0.68 1.27 -14.65
C GLY A 266 0.18 1.70 -13.26
N SER A 267 0.07 0.74 -12.34
CA SER A 267 -0.38 0.97 -10.97
C SER A 267 0.68 1.63 -10.10
N ILE A 268 0.24 2.61 -9.32
CA ILE A 268 1.04 3.36 -8.34
C ILE A 268 0.23 3.55 -7.06
N GLN A 269 0.90 4.02 -6.02
CA GLN A 269 0.24 4.41 -4.77
C GLN A 269 0.45 5.90 -4.53
N VAL A 270 -0.59 6.60 -4.13
CA VAL A 270 -0.54 8.04 -3.84
C VAL A 270 -0.69 8.25 -2.35
N LEU A 271 0.17 9.08 -1.78
CA LEU A 271 0.13 9.39 -0.35
C LEU A 271 -1.07 10.30 -0.05
N VAL A 272 -1.96 9.83 0.81
CA VAL A 272 -3.20 10.51 1.17
C VAL A 272 -2.99 11.38 2.41
N ASP A 273 -3.45 12.62 2.33
CA ASP A 273 -3.49 13.54 3.48
C ASP A 273 -4.81 13.36 4.24
N LEU A 274 -4.82 12.40 5.17
CA LEU A 274 -5.99 12.07 6.00
C LEU A 274 -6.54 13.31 6.74
N PRO A 275 -7.86 13.42 6.93
CA PRO A 275 -8.47 14.48 7.73
C PRO A 275 -7.85 14.60 9.12
N GLU A 276 -7.71 15.84 9.61
CA GLU A 276 -7.05 16.12 10.89
C GLU A 276 -7.69 15.37 12.06
N GLN A 277 -9.01 15.16 11.98
CA GLN A 277 -9.82 14.53 13.02
C GLN A 277 -9.58 13.03 13.16
N VAL A 278 -9.01 12.37 12.14
CA VAL A 278 -8.81 10.92 12.13
C VAL A 278 -7.35 10.50 12.20
N ARG A 279 -6.40 11.40 11.88
CA ARG A 279 -4.96 11.11 11.93
C ARG A 279 -4.32 11.50 13.26
N GLY A 280 -3.39 10.68 13.72
CA GLY A 280 -2.61 10.90 14.95
C GLY A 280 -1.24 11.52 14.72
N TYR A 281 -0.97 12.01 13.50
CA TYR A 281 0.28 12.65 13.12
C TYR A 281 0.04 13.79 12.12
N ASP A 282 1.06 14.60 11.87
CA ASP A 282 1.06 15.65 10.85
C ASP A 282 2.27 15.51 9.91
N TYR A 283 2.02 15.71 8.61
CA TYR A 283 3.06 15.73 7.58
C TYR A 283 3.74 17.10 7.51
N LEU A 284 5.06 17.09 7.38
CA LEU A 284 5.91 18.28 7.37
C LEU A 284 7.12 18.04 6.47
N TRP A 285 7.39 18.95 5.55
CA TRP A 285 8.66 18.98 4.81
C TRP A 285 9.75 19.58 5.69
N ARG A 286 10.81 18.81 5.98
CA ARG A 286 11.90 19.22 6.88
C ARG A 286 13.25 19.21 6.17
N PRO A 287 14.18 20.11 6.55
CA PRO A 287 15.57 20.02 6.11
C PRO A 287 16.16 18.64 6.41
N TRP A 288 17.13 18.23 5.60
CA TRP A 288 17.82 16.94 5.76
C TRP A 288 18.36 16.71 7.19
N SER A 289 18.91 17.75 7.82
CA SER A 289 19.46 17.69 9.19
C SER A 289 18.44 17.25 10.24
N ASP A 290 17.17 17.65 10.08
CA ASP A 290 16.10 17.30 11.00
C ASP A 290 15.55 15.89 10.73
N ALA A 291 15.61 15.47 9.46
CA ALA A 291 15.17 14.16 9.00
C ALA A 291 16.20 13.06 9.33
N ALA A 292 17.49 13.41 9.34
CA ALA A 292 18.62 12.52 9.59
C ALA A 292 19.02 12.44 11.08
N VAL A 293 18.05 12.57 11.99
CA VAL A 293 18.25 12.33 13.43
C VAL A 293 17.94 10.86 13.74
N TYR A 294 18.98 10.11 14.09
CA TYR A 294 18.88 8.66 14.33
C TYR A 294 18.76 8.28 15.81
N ASP A 295 19.12 9.19 16.72
CA ASP A 295 18.94 8.96 18.14
C ASP A 295 17.44 9.03 18.50
N LYS A 296 16.90 7.92 19.02
CA LYS A 296 15.48 7.78 19.31
C LYS A 296 14.98 8.77 20.36
N ASN A 297 15.85 9.24 21.24
CA ASN A 297 15.47 10.15 22.34
C ASN A 297 15.37 11.62 21.90
N SER A 298 16.11 12.01 20.86
CA SER A 298 16.09 13.37 20.31
C SER A 298 15.29 13.50 19.01
N ARG A 299 14.86 12.38 18.40
CA ARG A 299 14.09 12.36 17.17
C ARG A 299 12.67 12.88 17.37
N VAL A 300 12.40 14.06 16.80
CA VAL A 300 11.04 14.66 16.77
C VAL A 300 10.33 14.41 15.45
N TYR A 301 11.09 14.35 14.35
CA TYR A 301 10.58 14.17 13.00
C TYR A 301 10.96 12.79 12.48
N TYR A 302 9.97 12.07 11.97
CA TYR A 302 10.15 10.73 11.43
C TYR A 302 9.96 10.81 9.92
N PRO A 303 11.02 10.67 9.11
CA PRO A 303 10.88 10.50 7.67
C PRO A 303 9.73 9.54 7.31
N VAL A 304 8.91 9.92 6.34
CA VAL A 304 8.02 8.97 5.69
C VAL A 304 8.90 8.03 4.88
N HIS A 305 8.93 6.75 5.21
CA HIS A 305 9.76 5.78 4.51
C HIS A 305 8.99 4.52 4.16
N VAL A 306 9.48 3.84 3.12
CA VAL A 306 9.16 2.45 2.82
C VAL A 306 10.44 1.65 2.93
N ASP A 307 10.40 0.59 3.74
CA ASP A 307 11.56 -0.23 4.04
C ASP A 307 11.92 -1.15 2.88
N HIS A 308 13.22 -1.32 2.68
CA HIS A 308 13.75 -2.29 1.74
C HIS A 308 15.16 -2.71 2.16
N VAL A 309 15.54 -3.95 1.85
CA VAL A 309 16.83 -4.53 2.26
C VAL A 309 18.05 -3.76 1.75
N LYS A 310 17.91 -2.98 0.67
CA LYS A 310 18.97 -2.12 0.10
C LYS A 310 19.03 -0.71 0.69
N GLY A 311 18.03 -0.32 1.49
CA GLY A 311 17.89 1.04 2.01
C GLY A 311 16.44 1.49 2.03
N ASN A 312 16.10 2.31 3.04
CA ASN A 312 14.74 2.82 3.22
C ASN A 312 14.55 4.07 2.37
N ILE A 313 13.47 4.10 1.59
CA ILE A 313 13.25 5.17 0.61
C ILE A 313 12.18 6.13 1.11
N SER A 314 12.51 7.43 1.11
CA SER A 314 11.67 8.53 1.59
C SER A 314 11.37 9.53 0.46
N PRO A 315 10.21 10.21 0.46
CA PRO A 315 9.93 11.31 -0.47
C PRO A 315 10.86 12.50 -0.20
N CYS A 316 11.41 13.09 -1.26
CA CYS A 316 12.39 14.17 -1.14
C CYS A 316 12.16 15.24 -2.22
N LEU A 317 12.11 16.50 -1.81
CA LEU A 317 12.07 17.65 -2.69
C LEU A 317 13.49 18.17 -2.93
N LEU A 318 13.96 17.98 -4.16
CA LEU A 318 15.30 18.36 -4.57
C LEU A 318 15.31 19.83 -5.01
N THR A 319 16.32 20.58 -4.57
CA THR A 319 16.66 21.92 -5.09
C THR A 319 17.88 21.82 -6.00
N LEU A 320 17.65 21.84 -7.30
CA LEU A 320 18.65 21.67 -8.35
C LEU A 320 19.65 22.85 -8.37
N PRO A 321 20.86 22.69 -8.96
CA PRO A 321 21.87 23.75 -9.01
C PRO A 321 21.39 25.06 -9.67
N ASN A 322 20.44 24.98 -10.60
CA ASN A 322 19.82 26.13 -11.26
C ASN A 322 18.67 26.77 -10.46
N GLY A 323 18.47 26.37 -9.20
CA GLY A 323 17.41 26.87 -8.32
C GLY A 323 16.01 26.29 -8.63
N LYS A 324 15.91 25.34 -9.56
CA LYS A 324 14.67 24.62 -9.86
C LYS A 324 14.40 23.51 -8.86
N GLU A 325 13.14 23.14 -8.73
CA GLU A 325 12.67 22.16 -7.74
C GLU A 325 12.02 20.96 -8.42
N ALA A 326 12.31 19.76 -7.90
CA ALA A 326 11.71 18.52 -8.39
C ALA A 326 11.49 17.52 -7.24
N LEU A 327 10.28 16.97 -7.16
CA LEU A 327 9.95 15.90 -6.24
C LEU A 327 10.49 14.56 -6.78
N GLY A 328 11.17 13.83 -5.90
CA GLY A 328 11.70 12.50 -6.13
C GLY A 328 11.87 11.73 -4.82
N LYS A 329 13.00 11.05 -4.68
CA LYS A 329 13.27 10.12 -3.57
C LYS A 329 14.60 10.40 -2.89
N ALA A 330 14.72 9.96 -1.65
CA ALA A 330 15.96 9.93 -0.89
C ALA A 330 16.11 8.63 -0.09
N ASP A 331 17.33 8.15 -0.02
CA ASP A 331 17.81 7.24 1.02
C ASP A 331 18.64 8.07 2.00
N ILE A 332 18.06 8.31 3.18
CA ILE A 332 18.59 9.27 4.15
C ILE A 332 19.86 8.71 4.80
N ARG A 333 19.89 7.40 5.06
CA ARG A 333 21.02 6.73 5.72
C ARG A 333 22.24 6.66 4.81
N ASN A 334 22.01 6.44 3.52
CA ASN A 334 23.08 6.34 2.55
C ASN A 334 23.41 7.68 1.86
N GLU A 335 22.80 8.79 2.31
CA GLU A 335 22.99 10.13 1.75
C GLU A 335 22.83 10.19 0.23
N ARG A 336 21.75 9.61 -0.29
CA ARG A 336 21.44 9.58 -1.73
C ARG A 336 20.08 10.17 -1.97
N ALA A 337 19.95 11.01 -3.00
CA ALA A 337 18.67 11.49 -3.48
C ALA A 337 18.65 11.54 -5.00
N SER A 338 17.48 11.34 -5.60
CA SER A 338 17.32 11.48 -7.03
C SER A 338 15.89 11.85 -7.43
N ALA A 339 15.74 12.50 -8.58
CA ALA A 339 14.45 12.84 -9.17
C ALA A 339 14.54 12.81 -10.70
N VAL A 340 13.40 12.64 -11.36
CA VAL A 340 13.34 12.78 -12.83
C VAL A 340 13.48 14.25 -13.21
N VAL A 341 14.51 14.59 -13.97
CA VAL A 341 14.77 15.92 -14.52
C VAL A 341 15.22 15.77 -15.96
N ALA A 342 14.60 16.51 -16.89
CA ALA A 342 14.94 16.48 -18.31
C ALA A 342 15.06 15.06 -18.91
N GLY A 343 14.15 14.16 -18.51
CA GLY A 343 14.10 12.77 -18.99
C GLY A 343 15.17 11.83 -18.41
N LYS A 344 15.88 12.22 -17.35
CA LYS A 344 16.87 11.38 -16.65
C LYS A 344 16.60 11.34 -15.16
N ASP A 345 16.99 10.26 -14.49
CA ASP A 345 17.03 10.17 -13.03
C ASP A 345 18.31 10.86 -12.54
N GLU A 346 18.21 12.15 -12.22
CA GLU A 346 19.33 12.96 -11.77
C GLU A 346 19.64 12.68 -10.30
N ARG A 347 20.86 12.23 -10.02
CA ARG A 347 21.30 11.69 -8.73
C ARG A 347 22.27 12.62 -8.03
N PHE A 348 22.09 12.77 -6.73
CA PHE A 348 22.93 13.54 -5.82
C PHE A 348 23.34 12.65 -4.65
N GLU A 349 24.57 12.82 -4.18
CA GLU A 349 25.14 12.03 -3.08
C GLU A 349 25.93 12.90 -2.10
N GLY A 350 26.07 12.42 -0.86
CA GLY A 350 26.88 13.05 0.17
C GLY A 350 26.38 14.47 0.48
N PRO A 351 27.26 15.46 0.72
CA PRO A 351 26.87 16.81 1.14
C PRO A 351 25.88 17.52 0.20
N ALA A 352 25.81 17.12 -1.08
CA ALA A 352 24.88 17.71 -2.04
C ALA A 352 23.41 17.50 -1.68
N VAL A 353 23.08 16.47 -0.88
CA VAL A 353 21.68 16.16 -0.51
C VAL A 353 21.19 16.96 0.70
N HIS A 354 22.10 17.57 1.47
CA HIS A 354 21.77 18.23 2.74
C HIS A 354 20.89 19.48 2.58
N LYS A 355 20.88 20.09 1.39
CA LYS A 355 20.00 21.22 1.04
C LYS A 355 18.56 20.82 0.69
N PHE A 356 18.28 19.52 0.57
CA PHE A 356 16.96 19.04 0.17
C PHE A 356 16.00 18.98 1.35
N LEU A 357 14.70 18.95 1.03
CA LEU A 357 13.66 18.74 2.03
C LEU A 357 13.15 17.32 1.95
N VAL A 358 13.03 16.66 3.09
CA VAL A 358 12.48 15.32 3.23
C VAL A 358 11.08 15.42 3.80
N LEU A 359 10.15 14.62 3.28
CA LEU A 359 8.84 14.50 3.89
C LEU A 359 8.95 13.71 5.20
N CYS A 360 8.62 14.36 6.30
CA CYS A 360 8.54 13.76 7.62
C CYS A 360 7.11 13.75 8.13
N ARG A 361 6.87 12.93 9.15
CA ARG A 361 5.68 12.92 9.99
C ARG A 361 6.06 13.15 11.44
N LYS A 362 5.23 13.87 12.17
CA LYS A 362 5.37 14.13 13.61
C LYS A 362 4.12 13.62 14.34
N PRO A 363 4.24 12.81 15.40
CA PRO A 363 3.09 12.37 16.15
C PRO A 363 2.43 13.55 16.88
N LYS A 364 1.11 13.55 16.95
CA LYS A 364 0.33 14.52 17.73
C LYS A 364 0.55 14.30 19.23
N PRO A 365 0.28 15.31 20.08
CA PRO A 365 0.39 15.15 21.53
C PRO A 365 -0.34 13.90 22.04
N GLY A 366 0.36 13.07 22.84
CA GLY A 366 -0.17 11.82 23.38
C GLY A 366 -0.12 10.62 22.42
N GLN A 367 0.25 10.80 21.16
CA GLN A 367 0.43 9.73 20.18
C GLN A 367 1.90 9.32 20.05
N LYS A 368 2.14 8.08 19.63
CA LYS A 368 3.48 7.54 19.35
C LYS A 368 3.41 6.63 18.13
N PHE A 369 4.48 6.61 17.34
CA PHE A 369 4.63 5.59 16.32
C PHE A 369 5.09 4.30 16.98
N ASP A 370 4.51 3.17 16.57
CA ASP A 370 5.03 1.85 16.91
C ASP A 370 6.31 1.65 16.09
N GLU A 371 7.47 1.78 16.74
CA GLU A 371 8.80 1.53 16.16
C GLU A 371 9.39 0.19 16.57
#